data_AF-A0A6B3HBV0-F1
#
_entry.id   AF-A0A6B3HBV0-F1
#
_cell.length_a   1.000
_cell.length_b   1.000
_cell.length_c   1.000
_cell.angle_alpha   90.00
_cell.angle_beta   90.00
_cell.angle_gamma   90.00
#
_symmetry.space_group_name_H-M   'P 1'
#
loop_
_entity.id
_entity.type
_entity.pdbx_description
1 polymer ?
#
loop_
_entity_poly.entity_id
_entity_poly.type
_entity_poly.pdbx_seq_one_letter_code
_entity_poly.pdbx_strand_id
1 'polypeptide(L)'
;MQPFLDLHEITAGIDLPDSARSLPAYIALRNAVTDHSGLCNDICSFEKEAALGYEHNAVRLIQRDRRSTLQEAVDEAGIQLARIAERVVRAERELIEEIDAAGISASTRAALERCVQDYRGLVRGDFDYHARAERYTRPDLVELDARNSMSQYFAA
;
A
#
# COMPACT_ATOMS: atom_id res chain seq x y z
N MET A 1 3.01 -5.01 4.68
CA MET A 1 1.88 -5.06 3.73
C MET A 1 1.92 -6.24 2.75
N GLN A 2 3.08 -6.85 2.45
CA GLN A 2 3.17 -8.00 1.51
C GLN A 2 2.18 -9.17 1.80
N PRO A 3 1.93 -9.57 3.07
CA PRO A 3 0.97 -10.64 3.35
C PRO A 3 -0.46 -10.39 2.84
N PHE A 4 -0.87 -9.12 2.64
CA PHE A 4 -2.19 -8.81 2.09
C PHE A 4 -2.32 -9.19 0.61
N LEU A 5 -1.23 -9.06 -0.15
CA LEU A 5 -1.20 -9.47 -1.56
C LEU A 5 -1.20 -10.99 -1.67
N ASP A 6 -0.46 -11.68 -0.79
CA ASP A 6 -0.50 -13.15 -0.73
C ASP A 6 -1.90 -13.67 -0.35
N LEU A 7 -2.56 -13.03 0.63
CA LEU A 7 -3.94 -13.39 0.99
C LEU A 7 -4.91 -13.12 -0.17
N HIS A 8 -4.76 -12.00 -0.88
CA HIS A 8 -5.54 -11.69 -2.07
C HIS A 8 -5.43 -12.81 -3.11
N GLU A 9 -4.20 -13.21 -3.46
CA GLU A 9 -3.96 -14.30 -4.42
C GLU A 9 -4.65 -15.61 -3.97
N ILE A 10 -4.53 -15.99 -2.70
CA ILE A 10 -5.21 -17.16 -2.13
C ILE A 10 -6.72 -17.06 -2.30
N THR A 11 -7.33 -15.91 -1.97
CA THR A 11 -8.78 -15.71 -2.11
C THR A 11 -9.25 -15.67 -3.57
N ALA A 12 -8.37 -15.27 -4.48
CA ALA A 12 -8.62 -15.29 -5.92
C ALA A 12 -8.40 -16.69 -6.54
N GLY A 13 -7.94 -17.68 -5.75
CA GLY A 13 -7.59 -19.01 -6.24
C GLY A 13 -6.36 -19.01 -7.14
N ILE A 14 -5.46 -18.05 -6.95
CA ILE A 14 -4.22 -17.89 -7.73
C ILE A 14 -3.07 -18.48 -6.94
N ASP A 15 -2.42 -19.48 -7.55
CA ASP A 15 -1.16 -20.06 -7.06
C ASP A 15 -0.12 -19.95 -8.17
N LEU A 16 0.75 -18.94 -8.07
CA LEU A 16 1.76 -18.64 -9.08
C LEU A 16 3.00 -19.52 -8.89
N PRO A 17 3.52 -20.17 -9.94
CA PRO A 17 4.78 -20.90 -9.85
C PRO A 17 5.95 -19.95 -9.57
N ASP A 18 7.03 -20.49 -9.01
CA ASP A 18 8.25 -19.72 -8.69
C ASP A 18 8.78 -18.92 -9.89
N SER A 19 8.74 -19.51 -11.09
CA SER A 19 9.17 -18.84 -12.32
C SER A 19 8.41 -17.55 -12.65
N ALA A 20 7.15 -17.46 -12.21
CA ALA A 20 6.33 -16.25 -12.34
C ALA A 20 6.51 -15.32 -11.13
N ARG A 21 6.56 -15.86 -9.90
CA ARG A 21 6.77 -15.07 -8.68
C ARG A 21 8.14 -14.37 -8.66
N SER A 22 9.15 -14.97 -9.30
CA SER A 22 10.50 -14.44 -9.34
C SER A 22 10.74 -13.38 -10.43
N LEU A 23 9.73 -13.08 -11.26
CA LEU A 23 9.87 -12.04 -12.28
C LEU A 23 10.17 -10.68 -11.63
N PRO A 24 11.28 -10.00 -11.99
CA PRO A 24 11.66 -8.75 -11.36
C PRO A 24 10.56 -7.68 -11.39
N ALA A 25 9.84 -7.54 -12.50
CA ALA A 25 8.75 -6.58 -12.63
C ALA A 25 7.54 -6.96 -11.75
N TYR A 26 7.27 -8.25 -11.53
CA TYR A 26 6.20 -8.68 -10.64
C TYR A 26 6.53 -8.35 -9.17
N ILE A 27 7.77 -8.59 -8.75
CA ILE A 27 8.27 -8.20 -7.44
C ILE A 27 8.20 -6.67 -7.27
N ALA A 28 8.65 -5.93 -8.29
CA ALA A 28 8.61 -4.47 -8.29
C ALA A 28 7.18 -3.92 -8.18
N LEU A 29 6.23 -4.52 -8.89
CA LEU A 29 4.81 -4.19 -8.83
C LEU A 29 4.27 -4.39 -7.41
N ARG A 30 4.48 -5.59 -6.84
CA ARG A 30 4.03 -5.91 -5.48
C ARG A 30 4.59 -4.94 -4.45
N ASN A 31 5.88 -4.61 -4.55
CA ASN A 31 6.52 -3.63 -3.67
C ASN A 31 5.91 -2.23 -3.84
N ALA A 32 5.74 -1.75 -5.07
CA ALA A 32 5.19 -0.42 -5.33
C ALA A 32 3.73 -0.30 -4.85
N VAL A 33 2.92 -1.33 -5.03
CA VAL A 33 1.53 -1.37 -4.51
C VAL A 33 1.52 -1.25 -2.99
N THR A 34 2.40 -2.00 -2.30
CA THR A 34 2.49 -1.93 -0.84
C THR A 34 3.05 -0.61 -0.33
N ASP A 35 4.03 -0.03 -1.02
CA ASP A 35 4.60 1.28 -0.69
C ASP A 35 3.53 2.37 -0.85
N HIS A 36 2.72 2.29 -1.91
CA HIS A 36 1.65 3.25 -2.17
C HIS A 36 0.61 3.21 -1.05
N SER A 37 0.16 2.01 -0.68
CA SER A 37 -0.82 1.85 0.39
C SER A 37 -0.30 2.38 1.74
N GLY A 38 0.95 2.07 2.09
CA GLY A 38 1.58 2.58 3.31
C GLY A 38 1.69 4.11 3.33
N LEU A 39 2.23 4.72 2.28
CA LEU A 39 2.41 6.17 2.26
C LEU A 39 1.09 6.93 2.15
N CYS A 40 0.11 6.38 1.43
CA CYS A 40 -1.25 6.93 1.39
C CYS A 40 -1.88 6.91 2.80
N ASN A 41 -1.68 5.81 3.54
CA ASN A 41 -2.12 5.71 4.93
C ASN A 41 -1.45 6.76 5.82
N ASP A 42 -0.13 6.92 5.75
CA ASP A 42 0.61 7.90 6.55
C ASP A 42 0.10 9.33 6.30
N ILE A 43 -0.12 9.71 5.05
CA ILE A 43 -0.64 11.04 4.70
C ILE A 43 -2.04 11.26 5.29
N CYS A 44 -2.96 10.31 5.07
CA CYS A 44 -4.36 10.47 5.50
C CYS A 44 -4.56 10.27 7.01
N SER A 45 -3.68 9.55 7.68
CA SER A 45 -3.77 9.27 9.13
C SER A 45 -2.99 10.26 9.99
N PHE A 46 -2.17 11.14 9.40
CA PHE A 46 -1.25 12.00 10.13
C PHE A 46 -1.89 12.78 11.27
N GLU A 47 -3.02 13.46 11.04
CA GLU A 47 -3.69 14.27 12.08
C GLU A 47 -4.06 13.43 13.30
N LYS A 48 -4.71 12.29 13.05
CA LYS A 48 -5.10 11.31 14.06
C LYS A 48 -3.87 10.79 14.83
N GLU A 49 -2.84 10.39 14.12
CA GLU A 49 -1.63 9.80 14.70
C GLU A 49 -0.84 10.82 15.53
N ALA A 50 -0.75 12.06 15.05
CA ALA A 50 -0.12 13.16 15.76
C ALA A 50 -0.86 13.48 17.08
N ALA A 51 -2.20 13.46 17.09
CA ALA A 51 -3.00 13.66 18.30
C ALA A 51 -2.74 12.57 19.37
N LEU A 52 -2.38 11.36 18.92
CA LEU A 52 -2.05 10.22 19.77
C LEU A 52 -0.55 10.15 20.13
N GLY A 53 0.29 11.03 19.59
CA GLY A 53 1.74 10.99 19.79
C GLY A 53 2.45 9.82 19.08
N TYR A 54 1.84 9.25 18.03
CA TYR A 54 2.50 8.25 17.20
C TYR A 54 3.59 8.90 16.34
N GLU A 55 4.81 8.36 16.40
CA GLU A 55 5.99 8.92 15.71
C GLU A 55 6.36 8.17 14.41
N HIS A 56 5.75 7.01 14.14
CA HIS A 56 6.03 6.19 12.97
C HIS A 56 5.15 6.57 11.78
N ASN A 57 5.37 7.77 11.24
CA ASN A 57 4.62 8.31 10.10
C ASN A 57 5.56 9.10 9.17
N ALA A 58 5.50 8.86 7.87
CA ALA A 58 6.39 9.48 6.88
C ALA A 58 6.35 11.02 6.93
N VAL A 59 5.17 11.64 7.05
CA VAL A 59 5.03 13.11 7.13
C VAL A 59 5.75 13.64 8.36
N ARG A 60 5.57 12.98 9.52
CA ARG A 60 6.25 13.33 10.78
C ARG A 60 7.76 13.22 10.65
N LEU A 61 8.23 12.12 10.05
CA LEU A 61 9.66 11.85 9.86
C LEU A 61 10.30 12.87 8.91
N ILE A 62 9.65 13.20 7.79
CA ILE A 62 10.10 14.23 6.83
C ILE A 62 10.16 15.58 7.52
N GLN A 63 9.09 15.98 8.24
CA GLN A 63 9.03 17.25 8.96
C GLN A 63 10.20 17.42 9.92
N ARG A 64 10.49 16.39 10.71
CA ARG A 64 11.56 16.39 11.71
C ARG A 64 12.95 16.43 11.06
N ASP A 65 13.18 15.56 10.07
CA ASP A 65 14.48 15.42 9.41
C ASP A 65 14.86 16.70 8.64
N ARG A 66 13.90 17.26 7.90
CA ARG A 66 14.10 18.46 7.07
C ARG A 66 13.92 19.77 7.82
N ARG A 67 13.44 19.73 9.07
CA ARG A 67 13.06 20.91 9.87
C ARG A 67 12.08 21.83 9.09
N SER A 68 11.16 21.21 8.36
CA SER A 68 10.21 21.91 7.51
C SER A 68 8.92 22.24 8.25
N THR A 69 8.08 23.06 7.63
CA THR A 69 6.68 23.19 8.01
C THR A 69 5.93 21.87 7.76
N LEU A 70 4.75 21.74 8.37
CA LEU A 70 3.89 20.58 8.13
C LEU A 70 3.47 20.50 6.65
N GLN A 71 3.08 21.62 6.05
CA GLN A 71 2.63 21.65 4.65
C GLN A 71 3.75 21.17 3.70
N GLU A 72 4.98 21.64 3.88
CA GLU A 72 6.12 21.18 3.08
C GLU A 72 6.37 19.67 3.22
N ALA A 73 6.18 19.11 4.43
CA ALA A 73 6.34 17.68 4.65
C ALA A 73 5.23 16.86 3.96
N VAL A 74 3.99 17.35 4.00
CA VAL A 74 2.84 16.73 3.29
C VAL A 74 3.05 16.81 1.78
N ASP A 75 3.48 17.95 1.25
CA ASP A 75 3.73 18.13 -0.18
C ASP A 75 4.83 17.19 -0.68
N GLU A 76 5.92 17.04 0.07
CA GLU A 76 6.99 16.09 -0.24
C GLU A 76 6.49 14.64 -0.20
N ALA A 77 5.71 14.26 0.81
CA ALA A 77 5.08 12.95 0.87
C ALA A 77 4.15 12.70 -0.33
N GLY A 78 3.38 13.72 -0.75
CA GLY A 78 2.54 13.67 -1.95
C GLY A 78 3.32 13.46 -3.24
N ILE A 79 4.46 14.12 -3.40
CA ILE A 79 5.39 13.91 -4.53
C ILE A 79 5.91 12.47 -4.53
N GLN A 80 6.30 11.94 -3.36
CA GLN A 80 6.75 10.56 -3.24
C GLN A 80 5.63 9.55 -3.57
N LEU A 81 4.40 9.79 -3.12
CA LEU A 81 3.24 8.96 -3.45
C LEU A 81 2.99 8.93 -4.96
N ALA A 82 3.05 10.09 -5.63
CA ALA A 82 2.92 10.19 -7.09
C ALA A 82 4.02 9.38 -7.81
N ARG A 83 5.28 9.48 -7.37
CA ARG A 83 6.39 8.67 -7.91
C ARG A 83 6.20 7.18 -7.69
N ILE A 84 5.59 6.77 -6.58
CA ILE A 84 5.25 5.37 -6.34
C ILE A 84 4.14 4.91 -7.29
N ALA A 85 3.12 5.73 -7.55
CA ALA A 85 2.11 5.42 -8.56
C ALA A 85 2.73 5.22 -9.95
N GLU A 86 3.72 6.04 -10.33
CA GLU A 86 4.50 5.85 -11.57
C GLU A 86 5.29 4.53 -11.56
N ARG A 87 5.83 4.10 -10.40
CA ARG A 87 6.49 2.79 -10.24
C ARG A 87 5.52 1.64 -10.49
N VAL A 88 4.27 1.74 -10.02
CA VAL A 88 3.22 0.74 -10.30
C VAL A 88 3.00 0.62 -11.81
N VAL A 89 2.69 1.74 -12.48
CA VAL A 89 2.43 1.76 -13.94
C VAL A 89 3.62 1.24 -14.74
N ARG A 90 4.85 1.60 -14.33
CA ARG A 90 6.07 1.10 -14.97
C ARG A 90 6.22 -0.42 -14.82
N ALA A 91 6.06 -0.94 -13.60
CA ALA A 91 6.21 -2.36 -13.33
C ALA A 91 5.16 -3.20 -14.07
N GLU A 92 3.93 -2.70 -14.22
CA GLU A 92 2.92 -3.36 -15.05
C GLU A 92 3.36 -3.53 -16.51
N ARG A 93 3.95 -2.48 -17.09
CA ARG A 93 4.44 -2.51 -18.47
C ARG A 93 5.61 -3.47 -18.62
N GLU A 94 6.59 -3.36 -17.73
CA GLU A 94 7.79 -4.22 -17.73
C GLU A 94 7.43 -5.70 -17.53
N LEU A 95 6.39 -5.99 -16.74
CA LEU A 95 5.93 -7.35 -16.51
C LEU A 95 5.40 -8.01 -17.80
N ILE A 96 4.77 -7.25 -18.69
CA ILE A 96 4.31 -7.79 -19.98
C ILE A 96 5.52 -8.25 -20.81
N GLU A 97 6.58 -7.43 -20.85
CA GLU A 97 7.81 -7.74 -21.58
C GLU A 97 8.54 -8.95 -20.97
N GLU A 98 8.59 -9.05 -19.64
CA GLU A 98 9.21 -10.16 -18.93
C GLU A 98 8.45 -11.48 -19.08
N ILE A 99 7.11 -11.45 -19.06
CA ILE A 99 6.26 -12.63 -19.30
C ILE A 99 6.57 -13.24 -20.67
N ASP A 100 6.66 -12.41 -21.70
CA ASP A 100 6.91 -12.85 -23.08
C ASP A 100 8.34 -13.38 -23.22
N ALA A 101 9.33 -12.69 -22.64
CA ALA A 101 10.74 -13.10 -22.69
C ALA A 101 11.02 -14.40 -21.93
N ALA A 102 10.34 -14.64 -20.80
CA ALA A 102 10.50 -15.83 -19.99
C ALA A 102 9.71 -17.06 -20.52
N GLY A 103 8.89 -16.89 -21.57
CA GLY A 103 8.08 -17.97 -22.12
C GLY A 103 7.04 -18.51 -21.13
N ILE A 104 6.47 -17.62 -20.30
CA ILE A 104 5.48 -17.99 -19.29
C ILE A 104 4.25 -18.61 -19.97
N SER A 105 3.76 -19.72 -19.41
CA SER A 105 2.61 -20.44 -19.96
C SER A 105 1.35 -19.56 -20.00
N ALA A 106 0.43 -19.84 -20.93
CA ALA A 106 -0.78 -19.05 -21.11
C ALA A 106 -1.66 -18.97 -19.84
N SER A 107 -1.77 -20.06 -19.07
CA SER A 107 -2.53 -20.07 -17.82
C SER A 107 -1.87 -19.22 -16.73
N THR A 108 -0.54 -19.30 -16.59
CA THR A 108 0.22 -18.48 -15.65
C THR A 108 0.20 -17.00 -16.04
N ARG A 109 0.29 -16.69 -17.33
CA ARG A 109 0.14 -15.34 -17.86
C ARG A 109 -1.21 -14.74 -17.50
N ALA A 110 -2.30 -15.48 -17.70
CA ALA A 110 -3.64 -15.03 -17.31
C ALA A 110 -3.76 -14.77 -15.80
N ALA A 111 -3.11 -15.59 -14.95
CA ALA A 111 -3.08 -15.39 -13.51
C ALA A 111 -2.30 -14.12 -13.12
N LEU A 112 -1.15 -13.86 -13.75
CA LEU A 112 -0.37 -12.62 -13.56
C LEU A 112 -1.16 -11.38 -13.97
N GLU A 113 -1.80 -11.41 -15.14
CA GLU A 113 -2.65 -10.32 -15.63
C GLU A 113 -3.82 -10.04 -14.68
N ARG A 114 -4.42 -11.10 -14.10
CA ARG A 114 -5.45 -10.94 -13.08
C ARG A 114 -4.91 -10.28 -11.81
N CYS A 115 -3.74 -10.70 -11.32
CA CYS A 115 -3.08 -10.05 -10.18
C CYS A 115 -2.85 -8.56 -10.44
N VAL A 116 -2.33 -8.22 -11.63
CA VAL A 116 -2.11 -6.82 -12.03
C VAL A 116 -3.40 -6.00 -11.96
N GLN A 117 -4.49 -6.52 -12.55
CA GLN A 117 -5.79 -5.85 -12.52
C GLN A 117 -6.29 -5.63 -11.10
N ASP A 118 -6.21 -6.67 -10.25
CA ASP A 118 -6.69 -6.60 -8.88
C ASP A 118 -5.84 -5.64 -8.04
N TYR A 119 -4.52 -5.62 -8.23
CA TYR A 119 -3.61 -4.71 -7.52
C TYR A 119 -3.82 -3.25 -7.91
N ARG A 120 -4.14 -2.96 -9.18
CA ARG A 120 -4.62 -1.62 -9.58
C ARG A 120 -5.89 -1.23 -8.86
N GLY A 121 -6.83 -2.18 -8.75
CA GLY A 121 -8.06 -2.01 -7.99
C GLY A 121 -7.78 -1.70 -6.52
N LEU A 122 -6.82 -2.40 -5.92
CA LEU A 122 -6.39 -2.19 -4.53
C LEU A 122 -5.78 -0.79 -4.34
N VAL A 123 -4.85 -0.37 -5.20
CA VAL A 123 -4.24 0.98 -5.13
C VAL A 123 -5.33 2.06 -5.15
N ARG A 124 -6.30 1.94 -6.08
CA ARG A 124 -7.38 2.91 -6.20
C ARG A 124 -8.36 2.85 -5.03
N GLY A 125 -8.77 1.64 -4.64
CA GLY A 125 -9.71 1.42 -3.56
C GLY A 125 -9.15 1.89 -2.22
N ASP A 126 -7.86 1.68 -1.98
CA ASP A 126 -7.18 2.13 -0.77
C ASP A 126 -7.10 3.66 -0.71
N PHE A 127 -6.79 4.32 -1.82
CA PHE A 127 -6.84 5.78 -1.91
C PHE A 127 -8.25 6.33 -1.62
N ASP A 128 -9.28 5.77 -2.25
CA ASP A 128 -10.66 6.19 -2.04
C ASP A 128 -11.15 5.91 -0.61
N TYR A 129 -10.71 4.80 0.00
CA TYR A 129 -11.02 4.43 1.38
C TYR A 129 -10.42 5.44 2.36
N HIS A 130 -9.12 5.73 2.24
CA HIS A 130 -8.43 6.67 3.11
C HIS A 130 -9.03 8.08 3.08
N ALA A 131 -9.48 8.52 1.90
CA ALA A 131 -10.12 9.82 1.73
C ALA A 131 -11.53 9.93 2.37
N ARG A 132 -12.18 8.81 2.71
CA ARG A 132 -13.61 8.79 3.09
C ARG A 132 -13.89 8.15 4.44
N ALA A 133 -13.09 7.18 4.85
CA ALA A 133 -13.35 6.41 6.06
C ALA A 133 -13.30 7.30 7.30
N GLU A 134 -14.32 7.19 8.16
CA GLU A 134 -14.40 7.92 9.43
C GLU A 134 -13.18 7.71 10.32
N ARG A 135 -12.52 6.54 10.18
CA ARG A 135 -11.23 6.24 10.82
C ARG A 135 -10.18 7.35 10.62
N TYR A 136 -10.22 8.08 9.51
CA TYR A 136 -9.27 9.15 9.17
C TYR A 136 -9.93 10.53 9.13
N THR A 137 -11.19 10.62 8.68
CA THR A 137 -11.89 11.91 8.52
C THR A 137 -12.54 12.44 9.81
N ARG A 138 -12.54 11.62 10.87
CA ARG A 138 -13.06 11.99 12.20
C ARG A 138 -12.00 11.72 13.29
N PRO A 139 -10.90 12.49 13.33
CA PRO A 139 -9.87 12.33 14.36
C PRO A 139 -10.39 12.63 15.78
N ASP A 140 -11.55 13.27 15.90
CA ASP A 140 -12.28 13.48 17.15
C ASP A 140 -12.93 12.21 17.71
N LEU A 141 -13.17 11.19 16.87
CA LEU A 141 -13.68 9.87 17.27
C LEU A 141 -12.58 8.91 17.71
N VAL A 142 -11.33 9.37 17.80
CA VAL A 142 -10.23 8.58 18.37
C VAL A 142 -10.66 8.08 19.75
N GLU A 143 -10.74 6.75 19.90
CA GLU A 143 -11.00 6.09 21.18
C GLU A 143 -9.94 6.54 22.21
N LEU A 144 -10.24 7.61 22.93
CA LEU A 144 -9.64 7.91 24.22
C LEU A 144 -10.18 6.96 25.31
N ASP A 145 -11.10 6.06 24.96
CA ASP A 145 -11.76 5.19 25.92
C ASP A 145 -11.05 3.84 26.03
N ALA A 146 -10.03 3.81 26.88
CA ALA A 146 -9.33 2.59 27.30
C ALA A 146 -10.26 1.53 27.94
N ARG A 147 -11.57 1.83 28.14
CA ARG A 147 -12.50 0.98 28.89
C ARG A 147 -13.21 -0.08 28.05
N ASN A 148 -13.19 0.00 26.71
CA ASN A 148 -13.92 -0.93 25.84
C ASN A 148 -13.06 -1.59 24.74
N SER A 149 -11.74 -1.45 24.79
CA SER A 149 -10.88 -2.05 23.78
C SER A 149 -10.91 -3.58 23.83
N MET A 150 -11.14 -4.21 22.67
CA MET A 150 -11.03 -5.67 22.48
C MET A 150 -9.57 -6.17 22.55
N SER A 151 -8.59 -5.25 22.72
CA SER A 151 -7.17 -5.57 22.89
C SER A 151 -6.89 -6.57 24.02
N GLN A 152 -7.75 -6.62 25.05
CA GLN A 152 -7.70 -7.59 26.14
C GLN A 152 -7.87 -9.07 25.71
N TYR A 153 -8.39 -9.32 24.50
CA TYR A 153 -8.60 -10.69 23.98
C TYR A 153 -7.46 -11.18 23.08
N PHE A 154 -6.50 -10.32 22.71
CA PHE A 154 -5.40 -10.68 21.80
C PHE A 154 -4.09 -11.01 22.52
N ALA A 155 -4.05 -10.93 23.86
CA ALA A 155 -2.93 -11.42 24.65
C ALA A 155 -3.16 -12.90 24.99
N ALA A 156 -2.57 -13.78 24.19
CA ALA A 156 -2.37 -15.20 24.50
C ALA A 156 -0.91 -15.56 24.16
#